data_AF-A0A3S4PX88-F1
#
_entry.id   AF-A0A3S4PX88-F1
#
_cell.length_a   1.000
_cell.length_b   1.000
_cell.length_c   1.000
_cell.angle_alpha   90.00
_cell.angle_beta   90.00
_cell.angle_gamma   90.00
#
_symmetry.space_group_name_H-M   'P 1'
#
loop_
_entity.id
_entity.type
_entity.pdbx_description
1 polymer ?
#
loop_
_entity_poly.entity_id
_entity_poly.type
_entity_poly.pdbx_seq_one_letter_code
_entity_poly.pdbx_strand_id
1 'polypeptide(L)'
;MVEDFLFFSKIDNQQDNFYRQLILLSLAYSYLGAIEFITNKLAEKVSCQDCNIDELNKLYIEAAKFNSVFFFHQPVLIDKASLTEMWKEIDKILEVNTSSDELLEQLSNVHYILNLDSENKKIEKEKIQHAKQEKWNFVFAIIGIFIGIIELLK
;
A
#
# COMPACT_ATOMS: atom_id res chain seq x y z
N MET A 1 43.80 7.43 -14.05
CA MET A 1 42.33 7.22 -14.07
C MET A 1 41.59 8.25 -13.20
N VAL A 2 42.04 9.51 -13.21
CA VAL A 2 41.40 10.66 -12.52
C VAL A 2 41.34 11.87 -13.47
N GLU A 3 42.23 11.92 -14.46
CA GLU A 3 42.27 13.00 -15.46
C GLU A 3 41.14 12.93 -16.50
N ASP A 4 40.66 11.74 -16.87
CA ASP A 4 39.58 11.60 -17.86
C ASP A 4 38.23 12.14 -17.33
N PHE A 5 38.01 12.14 -16.01
CA PHE A 5 36.76 12.64 -15.41
C PHE A 5 36.68 14.17 -15.43
N LEU A 6 37.84 14.86 -15.41
CA LEU A 6 37.92 16.32 -15.42
C LEU A 6 37.75 16.90 -16.83
N PHE A 7 38.11 16.15 -17.88
CA PHE A 7 38.10 16.64 -19.25
C PHE A 7 36.67 16.83 -19.82
N PHE A 8 35.70 16.00 -19.44
CA PHE A 8 34.31 16.10 -19.91
C PHE A 8 33.50 17.24 -19.25
N SER A 9 34.05 17.94 -18.26
CA SER A 9 33.31 18.99 -17.53
C SER A 9 33.31 20.37 -18.19
N LYS A 10 34.09 20.59 -19.26
CA LYS A 10 34.38 21.94 -19.82
C LYS A 10 33.58 22.35 -21.06
N ILE A 11 32.50 21.64 -21.40
CA ILE A 11 31.57 22.07 -22.46
C ILE A 11 30.27 22.45 -21.74
N ASP A 12 29.81 23.70 -21.93
CA ASP A 12 28.67 24.30 -21.19
C ASP A 12 27.37 23.47 -21.20
N ASN A 13 27.23 22.50 -22.11
CA ASN A 13 26.09 21.57 -22.20
C ASN A 13 26.33 20.17 -21.60
N GLN A 14 27.58 19.80 -21.29
CA GLN A 14 27.89 18.49 -20.69
C GLN A 14 27.76 18.51 -19.17
N GLN A 15 28.06 19.64 -18.53
CA GLN A 15 27.91 19.79 -17.09
C GLN A 15 26.44 19.67 -16.65
N ASP A 16 25.52 20.31 -17.39
CA ASP A 16 24.07 20.20 -17.14
C ASP A 16 23.54 18.79 -17.34
N ASN A 17 24.00 18.08 -18.38
CA ASN A 17 23.63 16.70 -18.61
C ASN A 17 24.16 15.76 -17.51
N PHE A 18 25.37 16.02 -17.02
CA PHE A 18 25.93 15.30 -15.88
C PHE A 18 25.13 15.53 -14.58
N TYR A 19 24.71 16.77 -14.30
CA TYR A 19 23.83 17.03 -13.14
C TYR A 19 22.48 16.35 -13.27
N ARG A 20 21.88 16.35 -14.47
CA ARG A 20 20.62 15.64 -14.72
C ARG A 20 20.78 14.12 -14.53
N GLN A 21 21.89 13.54 -14.97
CA GLN A 21 22.24 12.13 -14.69
C GLN A 21 22.30 11.85 -13.19
N LEU A 22 23.03 12.67 -12.44
CA LEU A 22 23.15 12.53 -10.99
C LEU A 22 21.79 12.63 -10.29
N ILE A 23 20.91 13.53 -10.74
CA ILE A 23 19.56 13.67 -10.18
C ILE A 23 18.74 12.42 -10.45
N LEU A 24 18.73 11.88 -11.67
CA LEU A 24 17.98 10.67 -12.00
C LEU A 24 18.51 9.45 -11.25
N LEU A 25 19.83 9.34 -11.10
CA LEU A 25 20.44 8.27 -10.32
C LEU A 25 20.08 8.39 -8.83
N SER A 26 20.13 9.61 -8.28
CA SER A 26 19.76 9.88 -6.89
C SER A 26 18.27 9.61 -6.63
N LEU A 27 17.41 9.92 -7.62
CA LEU A 27 15.99 9.59 -7.58
C LEU A 27 15.78 8.07 -7.55
N ALA A 28 16.47 7.32 -8.41
CA ALA A 28 16.40 5.86 -8.44
C ALA A 28 16.78 5.24 -7.08
N TYR A 29 17.90 5.66 -6.49
CA TYR A 29 18.29 5.19 -5.16
C TYR A 29 17.29 5.59 -4.06
N SER A 30 16.68 6.77 -4.16
CA SER A 30 15.65 7.20 -3.22
C SER A 30 14.39 6.33 -3.34
N TYR A 31 13.98 5.97 -4.56
CA TYR A 31 12.89 5.02 -4.78
C TYR A 31 13.21 3.65 -4.20
N LEU A 32 14.38 3.09 -4.50
CA LEU A 32 14.79 1.79 -3.96
C LEU A 32 14.82 1.78 -2.43
N GLY A 33 15.39 2.81 -1.80
CA GLY A 33 15.42 2.91 -0.33
C GLY A 33 14.02 3.01 0.28
N ALA A 34 13.10 3.73 -0.37
CA ALA A 34 11.71 3.81 0.07
C ALA A 34 10.97 2.47 -0.11
N ILE A 35 11.15 1.81 -1.25
CA ILE A 35 10.58 0.50 -1.55
C ILE A 35 11.07 -0.53 -0.52
N GLU A 36 12.38 -0.64 -0.32
CA GLU A 36 12.99 -1.55 0.66
C GLU A 36 12.44 -1.31 2.07
N PHE A 37 12.36 -0.05 2.49
CA PHE A 37 11.82 0.32 3.80
C PHE A 37 10.37 -0.14 3.98
N ILE A 38 9.52 0.09 2.97
CA ILE A 38 8.12 -0.31 3.00
C ILE A 38 8.01 -1.84 3.02
N THR A 39 8.71 -2.52 2.12
CA THR A 39 8.74 -3.99 2.02
C THR A 39 9.14 -4.64 3.32
N ASN A 40 10.23 -4.17 3.95
CA ASN A 40 10.71 -4.70 5.22
C ASN A 40 9.67 -4.51 6.34
N LYS A 41 9.03 -3.33 6.41
CA LYS A 41 7.96 -3.08 7.37
C LYS A 41 6.73 -3.96 7.14
N LEU A 42 6.35 -4.20 5.88
CA LEU A 42 5.22 -5.07 5.54
C LEU A 42 5.51 -6.51 5.98
N ALA A 43 6.70 -7.01 5.66
CA ALA A 43 7.14 -8.34 6.06
C ALA A 43 7.14 -8.50 7.59
N GLU A 44 7.67 -7.52 8.33
CA GLU A 44 7.65 -7.50 9.79
C GLU A 44 6.21 -7.61 10.31
N LYS A 45 5.30 -6.75 9.83
CA LYS A 45 3.92 -6.67 10.35
C LYS A 45 3.05 -7.87 9.99
N VAL A 46 3.26 -8.48 8.83
CA VAL A 46 2.51 -9.68 8.40
C VAL A 46 3.01 -10.95 9.10
N SER A 47 4.30 -11.02 9.45
CA SER A 47 4.91 -12.21 10.06
C SER A 47 4.59 -12.42 11.55
N CYS A 48 4.14 -11.37 12.26
CA CYS A 48 3.85 -11.46 13.69
C CYS A 48 2.60 -12.32 13.98
N GLN A 49 2.71 -13.22 14.97
CA GLN A 49 1.60 -14.07 15.44
C GLN A 49 0.41 -13.25 15.97
N ASP A 50 0.67 -12.07 16.55
CA ASP A 50 -0.32 -11.07 16.93
C ASP A 50 -0.26 -9.88 15.94
N CYS A 51 -0.64 -10.13 14.69
CA CYS A 51 -0.69 -9.09 13.66
C CYS A 51 -1.68 -7.98 14.09
N ASN A 52 -1.15 -6.81 14.46
CA ASN A 52 -1.96 -5.63 14.72
C ASN A 52 -2.52 -5.09 13.39
N ILE A 53 -3.74 -5.51 13.05
CA ILE A 53 -4.40 -5.16 11.79
C ILE A 53 -4.51 -3.64 11.58
N ASP A 54 -4.67 -2.84 12.64
CA ASP A 54 -4.76 -1.39 12.50
C ASP A 54 -3.43 -0.77 12.05
N GLU A 55 -2.31 -1.33 12.51
CA GLU A 55 -0.97 -0.92 12.06
C GLU A 55 -0.69 -1.37 10.63
N LEU A 56 -1.11 -2.60 10.27
CA LEU A 56 -1.00 -3.11 8.91
C LEU A 56 -1.81 -2.25 7.92
N ASN A 57 -3.02 -1.84 8.29
CA ASN A 57 -3.85 -0.95 7.47
C ASN A 57 -3.21 0.44 7.29
N LYS A 58 -2.62 1.01 8.34
CA LYS A 58 -1.88 2.29 8.23
C LYS A 58 -0.71 2.17 7.26
N LEU A 59 0.08 1.11 7.39
CA LEU A 59 1.23 0.86 6.53
C LEU A 59 0.81 0.65 5.06
N TYR A 60 -0.28 -0.09 4.82
CA TYR A 60 -0.87 -0.23 3.48
C TYR A 60 -1.24 1.13 2.88
N ILE A 61 -1.90 2.00 3.64
CA ILE A 61 -2.29 3.34 3.17
C ILE A 61 -1.05 4.20 2.87
N GLU A 62 -0.02 4.16 3.73
CA GLU A 62 1.23 4.88 3.52
C GLU A 62 1.93 4.42 2.23
N ALA A 63 2.02 3.12 2.02
CA ALA A 63 2.63 2.53 0.84
C ALA A 63 1.83 2.86 -0.45
N ALA A 64 0.50 2.77 -0.39
CA ALA A 64 -0.37 3.15 -1.51
C ALA A 64 -0.24 4.64 -1.85
N LYS A 65 -0.08 5.52 -0.85
CA LYS A 65 0.20 6.95 -1.07
C LYS A 65 1.57 7.16 -1.69
N PHE A 66 2.60 6.46 -1.22
CA PHE A 66 3.92 6.54 -1.82
C PHE A 66 3.87 6.20 -3.31
N ASN A 67 3.27 5.06 -3.65
CA ASN A 67 3.19 4.61 -5.03
C ASN A 67 2.35 5.54 -5.92
N SER A 68 1.28 6.14 -5.38
CA SER A 68 0.39 7.01 -6.17
C SER A 68 0.89 8.45 -6.32
N VAL A 69 1.72 8.94 -5.41
CA VAL A 69 2.13 10.36 -5.38
C VAL A 69 3.58 10.56 -5.77
N PHE A 70 4.47 9.67 -5.35
CA PHE A 70 5.92 9.89 -5.44
C PHE A 70 6.60 8.99 -6.47
N PHE A 71 6.11 7.77 -6.68
CA PHE A 71 6.70 6.83 -7.63
C PHE A 71 6.16 7.03 -9.05
N PHE A 72 7.05 7.01 -10.04
CA PHE A 72 6.69 7.03 -11.45
C PHE A 72 7.57 6.03 -12.20
N HIS A 73 6.96 5.11 -12.95
CA HIS A 73 7.70 4.21 -13.85
C HIS A 73 8.56 4.95 -14.88
N GLN A 74 8.12 6.15 -15.26
CA GLN A 74 8.81 7.07 -16.15
C GLN A 74 8.73 8.50 -15.57
N PRO A 75 9.69 8.92 -14.73
CA PRO A 75 9.67 10.24 -14.07
C PRO A 75 10.09 11.38 -15.00
N VAL A 76 10.54 11.06 -16.21
CA VAL A 76 11.01 12.03 -17.22
C VAL A 76 9.96 12.22 -18.31
N LEU A 77 9.68 13.48 -18.65
CA LEU A 77 8.79 13.85 -19.75
C LEU A 77 9.27 13.27 -21.11
N ILE A 78 8.32 12.77 -21.91
CA ILE A 78 8.62 12.05 -23.15
C ILE A 78 9.32 12.92 -24.21
N ASP A 79 9.15 14.24 -24.15
CA ASP A 79 9.80 15.20 -25.03
C ASP A 79 11.31 15.38 -24.73
N LYS A 80 11.81 14.82 -23.62
CA LYS A 80 13.23 14.79 -23.23
C LYS A 80 13.87 13.45 -23.54
N ALA A 81 13.91 13.08 -24.81
CA ALA A 81 14.37 11.76 -25.29
C ALA A 81 15.68 11.26 -24.66
N SER A 82 16.70 12.11 -24.50
CA SER A 82 17.97 11.72 -23.90
C SER A 82 17.86 11.35 -22.41
N LEU A 83 17.04 12.07 -21.65
CA LEU A 83 16.80 11.78 -20.23
C LEU A 83 15.89 10.56 -20.06
N THR A 84 14.95 10.36 -20.98
CA THR A 84 14.12 9.16 -21.04
C THR A 84 14.97 7.92 -21.25
N GLU A 85 15.91 7.95 -22.20
CA GLU A 85 16.79 6.82 -22.46
C GLU A 85 17.72 6.54 -21.27
N MET A 86 18.21 7.59 -20.64
CA MET A 86 19.02 7.50 -19.44
C MET A 86 18.25 6.89 -18.27
N TRP A 87 16.98 7.26 -18.06
CA TRP A 87 16.15 6.61 -17.04
C TRP A 87 15.95 5.13 -17.33
N LYS A 88 15.70 4.74 -18.60
CA LYS A 88 15.59 3.33 -18.97
C LYS A 88 16.86 2.54 -18.67
N GLU A 89 18.03 3.09 -18.96
CA GLU A 89 19.30 2.41 -18.63
C GLU A 89 19.52 2.32 -17.12
N ILE A 90 19.18 3.37 -16.35
CA ILE A 90 19.21 3.32 -14.88
C ILE A 90 18.27 2.23 -14.36
N ASP A 91 17.02 2.23 -14.81
CA ASP A 91 16.00 1.25 -14.43
C ASP A 91 16.42 -0.18 -14.80
N LYS A 92 17.00 -0.38 -15.98
CA LYS A 92 17.52 -1.68 -16.40
C LYS A 92 18.64 -2.22 -15.52
N ILE A 93 19.51 -1.34 -15.01
CA ILE A 93 20.65 -1.74 -14.16
C ILE A 93 20.21 -1.94 -12.70
N LEU A 94 19.33 -1.07 -12.22
CA LEU A 94 18.92 -1.03 -10.81
C LEU A 94 17.59 -1.74 -10.53
N GLU A 95 16.88 -2.17 -11.58
CA GLU A 95 15.59 -2.87 -11.53
C GLU A 95 14.56 -2.15 -10.64
N VAL A 96 14.48 -0.82 -10.78
CA VAL A 96 13.64 0.04 -9.93
C VAL A 96 12.16 -0.27 -10.14
N ASN A 97 11.74 -0.41 -11.41
CA ASN A 97 10.37 -0.75 -11.77
C ASN A 97 10.01 -2.16 -11.33
N THR A 98 10.89 -3.14 -11.52
CA THR A 98 10.69 -4.51 -11.02
C THR A 98 10.47 -4.52 -9.51
N SER A 99 11.32 -3.82 -8.76
CA SER A 99 11.20 -3.70 -7.29
C SER A 99 9.87 -3.06 -6.87
N SER A 100 9.39 -2.07 -7.63
CA SER A 100 8.09 -1.45 -7.39
C SER A 100 6.93 -2.38 -7.72
N ASP A 101 7.03 -3.16 -8.80
CA ASP A 101 6.00 -4.10 -9.21
C ASP A 101 5.86 -5.23 -8.18
N GLU A 102 6.97 -5.73 -7.63
CA GLU A 102 6.97 -6.68 -6.50
C GLU A 102 6.29 -6.08 -5.25
N LEU A 103 6.60 -4.83 -4.90
CA LEU A 103 5.94 -4.14 -3.79
C LEU A 103 4.42 -4.03 -4.04
N LEU A 104 3.99 -3.73 -5.26
CA LEU A 104 2.56 -3.63 -5.60
C LEU A 104 1.85 -4.97 -5.48
N GLU A 105 2.49 -6.07 -5.86
CA GLU A 105 1.96 -7.41 -5.66
C GLU A 105 1.80 -7.72 -4.16
N GLN A 106 2.81 -7.40 -3.35
CA GLN A 106 2.72 -7.55 -1.89
C GLN A 106 1.58 -6.71 -1.29
N LEU A 107 1.40 -5.47 -1.75
CA LEU A 107 0.31 -4.61 -1.30
C LEU A 107 -1.07 -5.15 -1.69
N SER A 108 -1.20 -5.79 -2.86
CA SER A 108 -2.43 -6.48 -3.26
C SER A 108 -2.78 -7.62 -2.30
N ASN A 109 -1.78 -8.42 -1.91
CA ASN A 109 -1.96 -9.49 -0.93
C ASN A 109 -2.37 -8.94 0.44
N VAL A 110 -1.76 -7.83 0.88
CA VAL A 110 -2.13 -7.17 2.14
C VAL A 110 -3.54 -6.61 2.09
N HIS A 111 -3.94 -6.01 0.97
CA HIS A 111 -5.31 -5.54 0.77
C HIS A 111 -6.33 -6.68 0.92
N TYR A 112 -6.04 -7.84 0.37
CA TYR A 112 -6.88 -9.04 0.52
C TYR A 112 -7.00 -9.46 2.00
N ILE A 113 -5.90 -9.50 2.75
CA ILE A 113 -5.90 -9.81 4.20
C ILE A 113 -6.79 -8.81 4.96
N LEU A 114 -6.65 -7.51 4.69
CA LEU A 114 -7.45 -6.47 5.33
C LEU A 114 -8.94 -6.60 5.00
N ASN A 115 -9.29 -7.00 3.78
CA ASN A 115 -10.67 -7.22 3.39
C ASN A 115 -11.29 -8.42 4.14
N LEU A 116 -10.55 -9.53 4.25
CA LEU A 116 -11.00 -10.69 5.03
C LEU A 116 -11.24 -10.34 6.51
N ASP A 117 -10.36 -9.55 7.12
CA ASP A 117 -10.56 -9.08 8.50
C ASP A 117 -11.81 -8.20 8.64
N SER A 118 -12.02 -7.27 7.70
CA SER A 118 -13.21 -6.42 7.65
C SER A 118 -14.50 -7.25 7.53
N GLU A 119 -14.52 -8.26 6.66
CA GLU A 119 -15.65 -9.18 6.49
C GLU A 119 -15.93 -10.00 7.75
N ASN A 120 -14.89 -10.54 8.38
CA ASN A 120 -15.01 -11.27 9.65
C ASN A 120 -15.60 -10.39 10.76
N LYS A 121 -15.10 -9.15 10.89
CA LYS A 121 -15.65 -8.16 11.84
C LYS A 121 -17.11 -7.83 11.55
N LYS A 122 -17.52 -7.79 10.29
CA LYS A 122 -18.92 -7.57 9.90
C LYS A 122 -19.80 -8.74 10.31
N ILE A 123 -19.38 -9.97 10.01
CA ILE A 123 -20.09 -11.20 10.38
C ILE A 123 -20.25 -11.29 11.91
N GLU A 124 -19.21 -10.95 12.67
CA GLU A 124 -19.26 -10.98 14.13
C GLU A 124 -20.26 -9.94 14.68
N LYS A 125 -20.27 -8.72 14.12
CA LYS A 125 -21.27 -7.70 14.46
C LYS A 125 -22.69 -8.14 14.14
N GLU A 126 -22.90 -8.76 12.98
CA GLU A 126 -24.20 -9.30 12.57
C GLU A 126 -24.66 -10.41 13.51
N LYS A 127 -23.78 -11.34 13.90
CA LYS A 127 -24.09 -12.38 14.89
C LYS A 127 -24.50 -11.78 16.25
N ILE A 128 -23.80 -10.76 16.72
CA ILE A 128 -24.14 -10.06 17.97
C ILE A 128 -25.50 -9.35 17.85
N GLN A 129 -25.80 -8.74 16.71
CA GLN A 129 -27.08 -8.10 16.45
C GLN A 129 -28.22 -9.12 16.38
N HIS A 130 -28.04 -10.22 15.66
CA HIS A 130 -29.00 -11.31 15.58
C HIS A 130 -29.28 -11.91 16.97
N ALA A 131 -28.25 -12.20 17.77
CA ALA A 131 -28.42 -12.71 19.13
C ALA A 131 -29.18 -11.73 20.03
N LYS A 132 -28.99 -10.42 19.86
CA LYS A 132 -29.79 -9.40 20.56
C LYS A 132 -31.24 -9.38 20.07
N GLN A 133 -31.46 -9.46 18.75
CA GLN A 133 -32.79 -9.47 18.17
C GLN A 133 -33.59 -10.71 18.58
N GLU A 134 -32.97 -11.89 18.60
CA GLU A 134 -33.60 -13.13 19.09
C GLU A 134 -34.04 -13.00 20.56
N LYS A 135 -33.22 -12.39 21.42
CA LYS A 135 -33.60 -12.12 22.82
C LYS A 135 -34.83 -11.23 22.90
N TRP A 136 -34.90 -10.17 22.10
CA TRP A 136 -36.06 -9.29 22.05
C TRP A 136 -37.30 -10.00 21.49
N ASN A 137 -37.14 -10.78 20.41
CA ASN A 137 -38.23 -11.56 19.82
C ASN A 137 -38.81 -12.55 20.84
N PHE A 138 -37.96 -13.20 21.64
CA PHE A 138 -38.40 -14.09 22.71
C PHE A 138 -39.19 -13.36 23.80
N VAL A 139 -38.72 -12.18 24.23
CA VAL A 139 -39.44 -11.33 25.20
C VAL A 139 -40.81 -10.93 24.65
N PHE A 140 -40.90 -10.47 23.40
CA PHE A 140 -42.17 -10.11 22.78
C PHE A 140 -43.12 -11.30 22.61
N ALA A 141 -42.60 -12.49 22.28
CA ALA A 141 -43.40 -13.70 22.19
C ALA A 141 -44.05 -14.06 23.53
N ILE A 142 -43.29 -13.99 24.65
CA ILE A 142 -43.82 -14.23 25.99
C ILE A 142 -44.93 -13.22 26.31
N ILE A 143 -44.68 -11.92 26.07
CA ILE A 143 -45.69 -10.88 26.31
C ILE A 143 -46.96 -11.15 25.49
N GLY A 144 -46.82 -11.54 24.21
CA GLY A 144 -47.95 -11.90 23.35
C GLY A 144 -48.77 -13.07 23.90
N ILE A 145 -48.12 -14.12 24.43
CA ILE A 145 -48.80 -15.25 25.07
C ILE A 145 -49.60 -14.78 26.29
N PHE A 146 -49.02 -13.95 27.15
CA PHE A 146 -49.72 -13.42 28.33
C PHE A 146 -50.95 -12.59 27.97
N ILE A 147 -50.85 -11.71 26.96
CA ILE A 147 -51.98 -10.92 26.48
C ILE A 147 -53.09 -11.83 25.97
N GLY A 148 -52.76 -12.84 25.15
CA GLY A 148 -53.74 -13.80 24.63
C GLY A 148 -54.46 -14.59 25.74
N ILE A 149 -53.76 -14.99 26.80
CA ILE A 149 -54.38 -15.66 27.96
C ILE A 149 -55.33 -14.72 28.71
N ILE A 150 -54.93 -13.46 28.92
CA ILE A 150 -55.78 -12.45 29.58
C ILE A 150 -57.07 -12.23 28.77
N GLU A 151 -56.97 -12.21 27.44
CA GLU A 151 -58.10 -12.01 26.55
C GLU A 151 -59.06 -13.20 26.51
N LEU A 152 -58.56 -14.43 26.68
CA LEU A 152 -59.37 -15.65 26.81
C LEU A 152 -60.07 -15.80 28.18
N LEU A 153 -59.56 -15.14 29.22
CA LEU A 153 -60.12 -15.17 30.58
C LEU A 153 -61.11 -14.02 30.85
N LYS A 154 -61.32 -13.14 29.87
CA LYS A 154 -62.25 -12.01 29.92
C LYS A 154 -63.60 -12.39 29.32
#